data_AF-A0A8J3FCC0-F1
#
_entry.id   AF-A0A8J3FCC0-F1
#
_cell.length_a   1.000
_cell.length_b   1.000
_cell.length_c   1.000
_cell.angle_alpha   90.00
_cell.angle_beta   90.00
_cell.angle_gamma   90.00
#
_symmetry.space_group_name_H-M   'P 1'
#
loop_
_entity.id
_entity.type
_entity.pdbx_description
1 polymer ?
#
loop_
_entity_poly.entity_id
_entity_poly.type
_entity_poly.pdbx_seq_one_letter_code
_entity_poly.pdbx_strand_id
1 'polypeptide(L)'
;MTGRGRRTAVRPATPGRPPRPAAGAAGRGLFARLGAEDGGSLPMALLTVLAAVLISTLQLAVGLNQFRSTGHTVARQHALSAARAGLDVAASAIRAARTAAGDGDRTRLPCGPVSGGADDAGTYAVELVYHGDDAGAASATGPGLSCTDARSGPTTPTYAVLRAVGTSPGAAPVRRALRAVYPLTLVDATATPAPTPTWGPEGETSPHPRVITAWAPSGTGMDQVRCLDAGSSTPAVGTVVRFVTCDFTKPKVLGYKQFWYYRQDGTLGTVGSIQARRPLCLDGGAATAGTQLTLRACGTPAPAQQRWFHNNAANLELAADSGGTTALSGMCVNLSTPAASGGAAVLGTGGNCHSAAYNTRQTLGMSPVVGPGPAPAVAGDCTAEAGYPCVIGQLQNWGGPMRCADRFGGVVVHMECVSLPDPTQIRWNQLWRIPVPTGTDPIVAPLYTVDGAGKRYCMAVNNRYVAQEACDPAAPAADQKWTVRGNTGNRDTMYRITDKDGRCLTHPTDADPPRSAEQVYWWTYPIYNYKIRLDTCVTRATDPNRSDPYNFPPILGLQKWNAPFVLPTDPPDPTPPTPTAAPTPAPSASGSAPGLLPLRDLREEPAP
;
A
#
# COMPACT_ATOMS: atom_id res chain seq x y z
N MET A 1 32.99 -44.56 -22.26
CA MET A 1 32.03 -45.24 -21.35
C MET A 1 30.82 -44.35 -21.14
N THR A 2 29.67 -44.99 -21.15
CA THR A 2 28.31 -44.52 -21.42
C THR A 2 27.62 -43.87 -20.22
N GLY A 3 26.71 -42.92 -20.47
CA GLY A 3 25.72 -42.51 -19.45
C GLY A 3 25.06 -41.14 -19.62
N ARG A 4 24.32 -40.91 -20.72
CA ARG A 4 23.40 -39.74 -20.85
C ARG A 4 22.06 -40.08 -20.21
N GLY A 5 21.71 -39.42 -19.10
CA GLY A 5 20.38 -39.45 -18.49
C GLY A 5 19.53 -38.25 -18.91
N ARG A 6 18.69 -38.41 -19.93
CA ARG A 6 17.61 -37.48 -20.30
C ARG A 6 16.41 -37.72 -19.37
N ARG A 7 16.01 -36.74 -18.56
CA ARG A 7 14.70 -36.75 -17.87
C ARG A 7 13.71 -35.89 -18.65
N THR A 8 12.75 -36.56 -19.28
CA THR A 8 11.59 -36.01 -19.97
C THR A 8 10.53 -35.64 -18.94
N ALA A 9 10.01 -34.41 -18.99
CA ALA A 9 8.91 -33.97 -18.15
C ALA A 9 7.60 -34.64 -18.59
N VAL A 10 6.92 -35.30 -17.64
CA VAL A 10 5.60 -35.91 -17.80
C VAL A 10 4.55 -34.82 -17.56
N ARG A 11 3.68 -34.58 -18.55
CA ARG A 11 2.47 -33.76 -18.41
C ARG A 11 1.41 -34.53 -17.59
N PRO A 12 0.70 -33.91 -16.64
CA PRO A 12 -0.45 -34.54 -16.00
C PRO A 12 -1.64 -34.59 -16.96
N ALA A 13 -2.26 -35.77 -17.04
CA ALA A 13 -3.43 -36.06 -17.86
C ALA A 13 -4.71 -35.51 -17.24
N THR A 14 -5.55 -34.92 -18.08
CA THR A 14 -6.91 -34.44 -17.81
C THR A 14 -7.83 -35.61 -17.42
N PRO A 15 -8.67 -35.51 -16.37
CA PRO A 15 -9.65 -36.54 -16.05
C PRO A 15 -10.77 -36.55 -17.11
N GLY A 16 -10.92 -37.72 -17.75
CA GLY A 16 -11.89 -37.97 -18.81
C GLY A 16 -13.34 -37.92 -18.32
N ARG A 17 -14.19 -37.31 -19.14
CA ARG A 17 -15.66 -37.37 -19.06
C ARG A 17 -16.13 -38.82 -19.24
N PRO A 18 -17.06 -39.33 -18.43
CA PRO A 18 -17.70 -40.62 -18.70
C PRO A 18 -18.58 -40.55 -19.96
N PRO A 19 -18.63 -41.62 -20.77
CA PRO A 19 -19.42 -41.66 -22.00
C PRO A 19 -20.92 -41.74 -21.70
N ARG A 20 -21.71 -41.00 -22.50
CA ARG A 20 -23.16 -41.14 -22.60
C ARG A 20 -23.51 -42.53 -23.15
N PRO A 21 -24.41 -43.30 -22.52
CA PRO A 21 -24.90 -44.53 -23.12
C PRO A 21 -25.81 -44.22 -24.32
N ALA A 22 -25.57 -44.96 -25.39
CA ALA A 22 -26.29 -44.90 -26.65
C ALA A 22 -27.73 -45.43 -26.51
N ALA A 23 -28.63 -44.82 -27.25
CA ALA A 23 -30.01 -45.27 -27.44
C ALA A 23 -30.02 -46.63 -28.14
N GLY A 24 -30.39 -47.68 -27.40
CA GLY A 24 -30.69 -49.00 -27.92
C GLY A 24 -32.16 -49.10 -28.32
N ALA A 25 -32.38 -49.43 -29.59
CA ALA A 25 -33.65 -49.87 -30.12
C ALA A 25 -33.91 -51.36 -29.83
N ALA A 26 -35.18 -51.74 -29.98
CA ALA A 26 -35.73 -53.10 -30.08
C ALA A 26 -36.08 -53.82 -28.78
N GLY A 27 -37.37 -54.19 -28.67
CA GLY A 27 -37.91 -55.05 -27.61
C GLY A 27 -39.43 -55.22 -27.72
N ARG A 28 -39.90 -55.68 -28.89
CA ARG A 28 -41.27 -56.21 -29.05
C ARG A 28 -41.35 -57.58 -28.37
N GLY A 29 -42.40 -57.78 -27.59
CA GLY A 29 -42.98 -59.09 -27.30
C GLY A 29 -42.49 -59.78 -26.04
N LEU A 30 -43.31 -59.76 -24.99
CA LEU A 30 -43.94 -60.96 -24.41
C LEU A 30 -44.77 -60.53 -23.18
N PHE A 31 -46.05 -60.21 -23.37
CA PHE A 31 -47.04 -60.39 -22.31
C PHE A 31 -47.73 -61.72 -22.56
N ALA A 32 -47.11 -62.77 -22.02
CA ALA A 32 -47.73 -64.06 -21.84
C ALA A 32 -48.61 -64.01 -20.58
N ARG A 33 -49.80 -64.55 -20.75
CA ARG A 33 -50.83 -64.80 -19.74
C ARG A 33 -50.25 -65.37 -18.44
N LEU A 34 -50.55 -64.71 -17.32
CA LEU A 34 -50.81 -65.38 -16.04
C LEU A 34 -52.16 -64.86 -15.56
N GLY A 35 -53.20 -65.65 -15.88
CA GLY A 35 -54.45 -65.60 -15.15
C GLY A 35 -54.38 -66.57 -13.96
N ALA A 36 -55.32 -66.40 -13.04
CA ALA A 36 -55.57 -67.21 -11.84
C ALA A 36 -54.63 -66.90 -10.65
N GLU A 37 -54.98 -65.86 -9.88
CA GLU A 37 -55.64 -66.01 -8.56
C GLU A 37 -55.83 -64.61 -7.94
N ASP A 38 -56.91 -63.92 -8.31
CA ASP A 38 -57.36 -62.64 -7.73
C ASP A 38 -58.02 -62.83 -6.35
N GLY A 39 -57.30 -63.47 -5.43
CA GLY A 39 -57.71 -63.63 -4.02
C GLY A 39 -57.12 -62.58 -3.07
N GLY A 40 -56.16 -61.76 -3.55
CA GLY A 40 -55.44 -60.78 -2.71
C GLY A 40 -54.97 -59.52 -3.44
N SER A 41 -55.34 -59.31 -4.71
CA SER A 41 -54.89 -58.17 -5.53
C SER A 41 -55.55 -56.84 -5.13
N LEU A 42 -56.79 -56.87 -4.64
CA LEU A 42 -57.52 -55.68 -4.20
C LEU A 42 -56.88 -54.99 -2.96
N PRO A 43 -56.51 -55.69 -1.87
CA PRO A 43 -55.81 -55.04 -0.76
C PRO A 43 -54.40 -54.56 -1.15
N MET A 44 -53.69 -55.27 -2.04
CA MET A 44 -52.37 -54.83 -2.52
C MET A 44 -52.46 -53.60 -3.43
N ALA A 45 -53.48 -53.50 -4.29
CA ALA A 45 -53.76 -52.31 -5.09
C ALA A 45 -54.16 -51.12 -4.20
N LEU A 46 -54.94 -51.35 -3.14
CA LEU A 46 -55.33 -50.30 -2.20
C LEU A 46 -54.12 -49.80 -1.39
N LEU A 47 -53.21 -50.70 -0.98
CA LEU A 47 -51.96 -50.35 -0.30
C LEU A 47 -51.02 -49.56 -1.20
N THR A 48 -50.90 -49.90 -2.48
CA THR A 48 -50.04 -49.14 -3.42
C THR A 48 -50.60 -47.74 -3.69
N VAL A 49 -51.92 -47.59 -3.82
CA VAL A 49 -52.57 -46.28 -3.94
C VAL A 49 -52.37 -45.47 -2.66
N LEU A 50 -52.55 -46.06 -1.49
CA LEU A 50 -52.31 -45.38 -0.21
C LEU A 50 -50.85 -44.94 -0.07
N ALA A 51 -49.89 -45.81 -0.41
CA ALA A 51 -48.47 -45.48 -0.39
C ALA A 51 -48.13 -44.35 -1.39
N ALA A 52 -48.69 -44.38 -2.59
CA ALA A 52 -48.49 -43.33 -3.59
C ALA A 52 -49.04 -41.97 -3.12
N VAL A 53 -50.21 -41.97 -2.46
CA VAL A 53 -50.80 -40.75 -1.87
C VAL A 53 -49.96 -40.23 -0.70
N LEU A 54 -49.48 -41.11 0.18
CA LEU A 54 -48.59 -40.73 1.30
C LEU A 54 -47.25 -40.16 0.81
N ILE A 55 -46.66 -40.74 -0.25
CA ILE A 55 -45.42 -40.22 -0.85
C ILE A 55 -45.68 -38.86 -1.53
N SER A 56 -46.80 -38.71 -2.25
CA SER A 56 -47.15 -37.46 -2.95
C SER A 56 -47.40 -36.31 -1.96
N THR A 57 -48.09 -36.57 -0.86
CA THR A 57 -48.32 -35.57 0.20
C THR A 57 -47.03 -35.15 0.90
N LEU A 58 -46.10 -36.09 1.14
CA LEU A 58 -44.78 -35.79 1.68
C LEU A 58 -43.93 -34.94 0.72
N GLN A 59 -43.94 -35.27 -0.58
CA GLN A 59 -43.22 -34.50 -1.61
C GLN A 59 -43.76 -33.06 -1.73
N LEU A 60 -45.08 -32.86 -1.60
CA LEU A 60 -45.68 -31.53 -1.60
C LEU A 60 -45.20 -30.70 -0.39
N ALA A 61 -45.14 -31.28 0.81
CA ALA A 61 -44.65 -30.59 2.00
C ALA A 61 -43.17 -30.18 1.85
N VAL A 62 -42.33 -31.06 1.30
CA VAL A 62 -40.92 -30.75 1.00
C VAL A 62 -40.81 -29.63 -0.04
N GLY A 63 -41.60 -29.69 -1.12
CA GLY A 63 -41.64 -28.65 -2.14
C GLY A 63 -42.03 -27.29 -1.58
N LEU A 64 -43.10 -27.23 -0.77
CA LEU A 64 -43.56 -25.99 -0.13
C LEU A 64 -42.52 -25.41 0.84
N ASN A 65 -41.81 -26.25 1.59
CA ASN A 65 -40.72 -25.81 2.46
C ASN A 65 -39.52 -25.27 1.67
N GLN A 66 -39.18 -25.90 0.54
CA GLN A 66 -38.14 -25.38 -0.35
C GLN A 66 -38.53 -24.03 -0.96
N PHE A 67 -39.77 -23.87 -1.43
CA PHE A 67 -40.23 -22.57 -1.95
C PHE A 67 -40.19 -21.47 -0.89
N ARG A 68 -40.58 -21.77 0.36
CA ARG A 68 -40.49 -20.82 1.48
C ARG A 68 -39.04 -20.46 1.81
N SER A 69 -38.14 -21.44 1.86
CA SER A 69 -36.71 -21.22 2.12
C SER A 69 -36.04 -20.39 1.02
N THR A 70 -36.36 -20.70 -0.25
CA THR A 70 -35.86 -19.94 -1.40
C THR A 70 -36.42 -18.53 -1.41
N GLY A 71 -37.73 -18.36 -1.16
CA GLY A 71 -38.36 -17.04 -1.06
C GLY A 71 -37.74 -16.19 0.06
N HIS A 72 -37.47 -16.77 1.22
CA HIS A 72 -36.79 -16.08 2.31
C HIS A 72 -35.34 -15.71 1.97
N THR A 73 -34.61 -16.57 1.25
CA THR A 73 -33.24 -16.28 0.79
C THR A 73 -33.21 -15.14 -0.21
N VAL A 74 -34.12 -15.15 -1.19
CA VAL A 74 -34.28 -14.08 -2.18
C VAL A 74 -34.68 -12.76 -1.50
N ALA A 75 -35.63 -12.80 -0.56
CA ALA A 75 -36.02 -11.62 0.23
C ALA A 75 -34.83 -11.05 1.05
N ARG A 76 -33.99 -11.91 1.65
CA ARG A 76 -32.76 -11.46 2.34
C ARG A 76 -31.78 -10.78 1.38
N GLN A 77 -31.60 -11.30 0.17
CA GLN A 77 -30.72 -10.71 -0.83
C GLN A 77 -31.24 -9.35 -1.32
N HIS A 78 -32.55 -9.23 -1.56
CA HIS A 78 -33.18 -7.95 -1.90
C HIS A 78 -33.02 -6.92 -0.77
N ALA A 79 -33.29 -7.31 0.48
CA ALA A 79 -33.09 -6.44 1.63
C ALA A 79 -31.62 -5.97 1.77
N LEU A 80 -30.64 -6.86 1.57
CA LEU A 80 -29.23 -6.50 1.60
C LEU A 80 -28.84 -5.56 0.44
N SER A 81 -29.37 -5.81 -0.75
CA SER A 81 -29.16 -4.96 -1.94
C SER A 81 -29.76 -3.58 -1.73
N ALA A 82 -30.97 -3.49 -1.17
CA ALA A 82 -31.61 -2.22 -0.82
C ALA A 82 -30.80 -1.45 0.24
N ALA A 83 -30.30 -2.13 1.28
CA ALA A 83 -29.45 -1.50 2.29
C ALA A 83 -28.16 -0.92 1.67
N ARG A 84 -27.53 -1.65 0.74
CA ARG A 84 -26.35 -1.19 0.02
C ARG A 84 -26.65 0.03 -0.87
N ALA A 85 -27.75 0.00 -1.61
CA ALA A 85 -28.22 1.14 -2.40
C ALA A 85 -28.44 2.37 -1.50
N GLY A 86 -29.02 2.18 -0.30
CA GLY A 86 -29.15 3.24 0.69
C GLY A 86 -27.80 3.85 1.10
N LEU A 87 -26.80 3.02 1.43
CA LEU A 87 -25.45 3.51 1.76
C LEU A 87 -24.84 4.33 0.62
N ASP A 88 -25.00 3.88 -0.63
CA ASP A 88 -24.50 4.58 -1.81
C ASP A 88 -25.21 5.94 -2.00
N VAL A 89 -26.52 6.01 -1.80
CA VAL A 89 -27.30 7.27 -1.86
C VAL A 89 -26.91 8.21 -0.72
N ALA A 90 -26.78 7.72 0.51
CA ALA A 90 -26.38 8.54 1.65
C ALA A 90 -24.95 9.09 1.49
N ALA A 91 -24.01 8.26 1.05
CA ALA A 91 -22.65 8.70 0.73
C ALA A 91 -22.65 9.72 -0.43
N SER A 92 -23.50 9.55 -1.43
CA SER A 92 -23.68 10.53 -2.52
C SER A 92 -24.24 11.86 -2.01
N ALA A 93 -25.24 11.85 -1.12
CA ALA A 93 -25.80 13.05 -0.50
C ALA A 93 -24.74 13.82 0.31
N ILE A 94 -23.90 13.10 1.07
CA ILE A 94 -22.75 13.71 1.76
C ILE A 94 -21.77 14.34 0.75
N ARG A 95 -21.49 13.66 -0.37
CA ARG A 95 -20.58 14.20 -1.41
C ARG A 95 -21.15 15.40 -2.14
N ALA A 96 -22.47 15.48 -2.27
CA ALA A 96 -23.18 16.59 -2.89
C ALA A 96 -23.25 17.82 -1.98
N ALA A 97 -22.92 17.69 -0.69
CA ALA A 97 -22.82 18.79 0.26
C ALA A 97 -21.59 19.66 -0.01
N ARG A 98 -21.62 20.39 -1.14
CA ARG A 98 -20.54 21.28 -1.60
C ARG A 98 -21.08 22.66 -1.98
N THR A 99 -20.22 23.67 -1.89
CA THR A 99 -20.43 25.02 -2.43
C THR A 99 -20.31 25.01 -3.96
N ALA A 100 -20.66 26.13 -4.61
CA ALA A 100 -20.44 26.30 -6.05
C ALA A 100 -18.94 26.24 -6.45
N ALA A 101 -18.03 26.53 -5.51
CA ALA A 101 -16.59 26.44 -5.72
C ALA A 101 -16.04 24.99 -5.57
N GLY A 102 -16.89 24.04 -5.14
CA GLY A 102 -16.51 22.64 -4.95
C GLY A 102 -16.03 22.29 -3.54
N ASP A 103 -15.92 23.27 -2.65
CA ASP A 103 -15.59 23.07 -1.23
C ASP A 103 -16.73 22.39 -0.48
N GLY A 104 -16.43 21.64 0.59
CA GLY A 104 -17.47 21.05 1.44
C GLY A 104 -18.31 22.12 2.13
N ASP A 105 -19.63 21.96 2.09
CA ASP A 105 -20.60 22.86 2.75
C ASP A 105 -21.34 22.10 3.86
N ARG A 106 -20.97 22.37 5.12
CA ARG A 106 -21.60 21.73 6.28
C ARG A 106 -23.11 21.94 6.34
N THR A 107 -23.60 23.08 5.83
CA THR A 107 -25.02 23.43 5.87
C THR A 107 -25.85 22.61 4.89
N ARG A 108 -25.19 21.91 3.96
CA ARG A 108 -25.84 21.00 3.00
C ARG A 108 -25.70 19.54 3.39
N LEU A 109 -25.05 19.21 4.51
CA LEU A 109 -24.96 17.84 4.98
C LEU A 109 -26.36 17.32 5.34
N PRO A 110 -26.73 16.10 4.91
CA PRO A 110 -28.05 15.54 5.20
C PRO A 110 -28.27 15.40 6.71
N CYS A 111 -29.28 16.10 7.21
CA CYS A 111 -29.68 16.08 8.62
C CYS A 111 -30.96 15.26 8.75
N GLY A 112 -30.84 14.00 9.18
CA GLY A 112 -31.97 13.06 9.32
C GLY A 112 -31.86 11.83 8.41
N PRO A 113 -32.81 10.90 8.53
CA PRO A 113 -32.73 9.65 7.78
C PRO A 113 -32.93 9.86 6.28
N VAL A 114 -32.10 9.20 5.47
CA VAL A 114 -32.24 9.18 4.00
C VAL A 114 -32.98 7.90 3.61
N SER A 115 -34.18 8.03 3.06
CA SER A 115 -34.99 6.88 2.63
C SER A 115 -35.37 6.94 1.16
N GLY A 116 -35.52 5.77 0.53
CA GLY A 116 -35.91 5.67 -0.88
C GLY A 116 -36.21 4.25 -1.31
N GLY A 117 -36.55 4.09 -2.59
CA GLY A 117 -36.70 2.79 -3.26
C GLY A 117 -35.38 2.35 -3.90
N ALA A 118 -35.13 1.05 -3.91
CA ALA A 118 -34.02 0.40 -4.61
C ALA A 118 -34.58 -0.50 -5.71
N ASP A 119 -35.34 0.07 -6.65
CA ASP A 119 -36.05 -0.66 -7.70
C ASP A 119 -36.78 -1.91 -7.16
N ASP A 120 -36.60 -3.06 -7.80
CA ASP A 120 -37.19 -4.34 -7.40
C ASP A 120 -36.59 -4.92 -6.11
N ALA A 121 -35.53 -4.32 -5.55
CA ALA A 121 -34.91 -4.76 -4.29
C ALA A 121 -35.66 -4.29 -3.04
N GLY A 122 -36.62 -3.37 -3.17
CA GLY A 122 -37.46 -2.90 -2.06
C GLY A 122 -37.12 -1.48 -1.63
N THR A 123 -37.21 -1.19 -0.33
CA THR A 123 -36.97 0.16 0.21
C THR A 123 -35.78 0.18 1.17
N TYR A 124 -35.17 1.33 1.34
CA TYR A 124 -34.11 1.54 2.33
C TYR A 124 -34.39 2.77 3.20
N ALA A 125 -33.84 2.75 4.40
CA ALA A 125 -33.74 3.91 5.29
C ALA A 125 -32.34 3.93 5.91
N VAL A 126 -31.63 5.06 5.78
CA VAL A 126 -30.28 5.25 6.28
C VAL A 126 -30.29 6.27 7.39
N GLU A 127 -29.87 5.85 8.58
CA GLU A 127 -29.56 6.74 9.70
C GLU A 127 -28.13 7.26 9.55
N LEU A 128 -27.95 8.56 9.76
CA LEU A 128 -26.65 9.23 9.71
C LEU A 128 -26.35 9.85 11.05
N VAL A 129 -25.21 9.49 11.63
CA VAL A 129 -24.71 10.08 12.87
C VAL A 129 -23.33 10.67 12.61
N TYR A 130 -23.21 11.98 12.76
CA TYR A 130 -21.93 12.69 12.61
C TYR A 130 -21.17 12.70 13.92
N HIS A 131 -19.85 12.77 13.85
CA HIS A 131 -19.01 12.79 15.03
C HIS A 131 -17.70 13.57 14.80
N GLY A 132 -17.07 14.03 15.90
CA GLY A 132 -15.89 14.91 15.87
C GLY A 132 -14.53 14.20 15.88
N ASP A 133 -14.37 13.05 16.54
CA ASP A 133 -13.06 12.37 16.73
C ASP A 133 -13.08 10.92 16.24
N ASP A 134 -12.17 10.43 15.40
CA ASP A 134 -12.19 9.06 14.82
C ASP A 134 -12.08 7.93 15.86
N ALA A 135 -13.10 7.77 16.70
CA ALA A 135 -13.26 6.70 17.67
C ALA A 135 -13.44 5.44 16.85
N GLY A 136 -12.30 4.78 16.59
CA GLY A 136 -12.12 3.72 15.59
C GLY A 136 -13.37 2.89 15.40
N ALA A 137 -13.76 2.72 14.14
CA ALA A 137 -15.07 2.31 13.62
C ALA A 137 -15.90 1.29 14.44
N ALA A 138 -15.32 0.50 15.35
CA ALA A 138 -16.03 -0.33 16.30
C ALA A 138 -16.68 0.39 17.52
N SER A 139 -16.22 1.59 17.92
CA SER A 139 -16.58 2.21 19.22
C SER A 139 -17.20 3.62 19.10
N ALA A 140 -18.00 3.90 18.06
CA ALA A 140 -18.78 5.14 17.97
C ALA A 140 -19.92 5.17 19.00
N THR A 141 -19.58 5.07 20.29
CA THR A 141 -20.49 5.14 21.45
C THR A 141 -20.58 6.57 22.02
N GLY A 142 -19.78 7.50 21.50
CA GLY A 142 -19.89 8.91 21.86
C GLY A 142 -21.20 9.52 21.34
N PRO A 143 -21.75 10.54 22.02
CA PRO A 143 -22.93 11.25 21.55
C PRO A 143 -22.66 11.77 20.14
N GLY A 144 -23.57 11.50 19.21
CA GLY A 144 -23.52 12.07 17.87
C GLY A 144 -23.53 13.60 17.96
N LEU A 145 -22.80 14.23 17.04
CA LEU A 145 -22.95 15.67 16.80
C LEU A 145 -24.40 15.90 16.34
N SER A 146 -25.13 16.70 17.12
CA SER A 146 -26.51 17.00 16.79
C SER A 146 -26.58 17.82 15.50
N CYS A 147 -27.43 17.37 14.58
CA CYS A 147 -27.88 18.17 13.47
C CYS A 147 -29.05 19.04 13.94
N THR A 148 -28.79 20.01 14.82
CA THR A 148 -29.88 20.80 15.46
C THR A 148 -30.68 21.61 14.47
N ASP A 149 -30.09 22.05 13.35
CA ASP A 149 -30.79 22.74 12.27
C ASP A 149 -30.17 22.42 10.90
N ALA A 150 -31.02 22.13 9.90
CA ALA A 150 -30.60 21.91 8.51
C ALA A 150 -29.83 23.10 7.89
N ARG A 151 -29.83 24.27 8.54
CA ARG A 151 -29.10 25.47 8.10
C ARG A 151 -27.70 25.60 8.69
N SER A 152 -27.42 25.00 9.84
CA SER A 152 -26.09 25.10 10.47
C SER A 152 -25.22 23.88 10.20
N GLY A 153 -25.85 22.72 9.97
CA GLY A 153 -25.17 21.43 9.94
C GLY A 153 -24.52 21.08 11.28
N PRO A 154 -23.88 19.90 11.39
CA PRO A 154 -23.08 19.52 12.56
C PRO A 154 -21.83 20.42 12.68
N THR A 155 -21.44 20.74 13.92
CA THR A 155 -20.21 21.47 14.22
C THR A 155 -18.99 20.56 14.06
N THR A 156 -18.18 20.84 13.03
CA THR A 156 -16.89 20.17 12.73
C THR A 156 -16.96 18.63 12.69
N PRO A 157 -17.81 18.04 11.83
CA PRO A 157 -17.86 16.59 11.70
C PRO A 157 -16.60 16.08 10.99
N THR A 158 -15.94 15.08 11.58
CA THR A 158 -14.77 14.41 10.98
C THR A 158 -15.17 13.08 10.32
N TYR A 159 -16.30 12.50 10.72
CA TYR A 159 -16.85 11.29 10.10
C TYR A 159 -18.37 11.23 10.26
N ALA A 160 -18.99 10.44 9.39
CA ALA A 160 -20.40 10.06 9.46
C ALA A 160 -20.50 8.52 9.57
N VAL A 161 -21.18 8.03 10.59
CA VAL A 161 -21.58 6.63 10.70
C VAL A 161 -22.92 6.49 9.99
N LEU A 162 -22.95 5.62 8.98
CA LEU A 162 -24.11 5.33 8.17
C LEU A 162 -24.67 3.96 8.56
N ARG A 163 -25.93 3.91 8.96
CA ARG A 163 -26.64 2.66 9.25
C ARG A 163 -27.84 2.53 8.31
N ALA A 164 -27.73 1.69 7.30
CA ALA A 164 -28.76 1.48 6.29
C ALA A 164 -29.56 0.22 6.60
N VAL A 165 -30.88 0.36 6.76
CA VAL A 165 -31.82 -0.76 6.85
C VAL A 165 -32.53 -0.91 5.50
N GLY A 166 -32.32 -2.03 4.83
CA GLY A 166 -33.05 -2.40 3.63
C GLY A 166 -34.20 -3.35 3.96
N THR A 167 -35.33 -3.16 3.28
CA THR A 167 -36.58 -3.91 3.46
C THR A 167 -36.99 -4.50 2.11
N SER A 168 -37.08 -5.82 2.02
CA SER A 168 -37.50 -6.50 0.78
C SER A 168 -38.97 -6.20 0.44
N PRO A 169 -39.36 -6.25 -0.84
CA PRO A 169 -40.77 -6.18 -1.23
C PRO A 169 -41.52 -7.45 -0.79
N GLY A 170 -42.85 -7.37 -0.68
CA GLY A 170 -43.74 -8.50 -0.42
C GLY A 170 -44.56 -8.41 0.87
N ALA A 171 -45.51 -9.34 1.03
CA ALA A 171 -46.45 -9.36 2.16
C ALA A 171 -45.78 -9.68 3.53
N ALA A 172 -44.63 -10.36 3.50
CA ALA A 172 -43.81 -10.65 4.68
C ALA A 172 -42.40 -10.07 4.47
N PRO A 173 -42.23 -8.75 4.63
CA PRO A 173 -40.97 -8.08 4.31
C PRO A 173 -39.84 -8.54 5.23
N VAL A 174 -38.68 -8.82 4.65
CA VAL A 174 -37.44 -9.13 5.38
C VAL A 174 -36.62 -7.87 5.51
N ARG A 175 -36.07 -7.61 6.70
CA ARG A 175 -35.18 -6.47 6.97
C ARG A 175 -33.74 -6.93 7.17
N ARG A 176 -32.79 -6.14 6.66
CA ARG A 176 -31.34 -6.32 6.87
C ARG A 176 -30.70 -4.96 7.09
N ALA A 177 -29.75 -4.88 8.03
CA ALA A 177 -29.03 -3.65 8.30
C ALA A 177 -27.55 -3.78 7.89
N LEU A 178 -27.02 -2.75 7.26
CA LEU A 178 -25.60 -2.57 6.99
C LEU A 178 -25.11 -1.33 7.73
N ARG A 179 -23.90 -1.40 8.27
CA ARG A 179 -23.20 -0.26 8.85
C ARG A 179 -21.96 0.04 8.04
N ALA A 180 -21.66 1.33 7.86
CA ALA A 180 -20.43 1.82 7.26
C ALA A 180 -19.99 3.15 7.89
N VAL A 181 -18.72 3.50 7.76
CA VAL A 181 -18.16 4.79 8.19
C VAL A 181 -17.67 5.56 6.98
N TYR A 182 -18.14 6.80 6.85
CA TYR A 182 -17.75 7.74 5.81
C TYR A 182 -16.86 8.84 6.41
N PRO A 183 -15.56 8.90 6.07
CA PRO A 183 -14.68 9.97 6.55
C PRO A 183 -15.02 11.29 5.87
N LEU A 184 -15.13 12.36 6.65
CA LEU A 184 -15.31 13.73 6.17
C LEU A 184 -13.98 14.45 6.22
N THR A 185 -13.72 15.25 5.21
CA THR A 185 -12.54 16.12 5.20
C THR A 185 -12.93 17.50 5.69
N LEU A 186 -12.37 17.90 6.84
CA LEU A 186 -12.38 19.29 7.26
C LEU A 186 -11.24 20.02 6.55
N VAL A 187 -11.56 20.85 5.57
CA VAL A 187 -10.62 21.85 5.08
C VAL A 187 -10.85 23.10 5.92
N ASP A 188 -9.90 23.41 6.79
CA ASP A 188 -9.91 24.73 7.42
C ASP A 188 -9.59 25.74 6.31
N ALA A 189 -10.58 26.56 5.94
CA ALA A 189 -10.44 27.56 4.87
C ALA A 189 -9.33 28.58 5.16
N THR A 190 -8.88 28.67 6.41
CA THR A 190 -7.75 29.52 6.81
C THR A 190 -6.42 28.78 6.85
N ALA A 191 -6.43 27.45 6.89
CA ALA A 191 -5.20 26.67 6.83
C ALA A 191 -4.68 26.67 5.40
N THR A 192 -3.48 27.21 5.21
CA THR A 192 -2.74 27.05 3.97
C THR A 192 -2.70 25.55 3.63
N PRO A 193 -3.10 25.13 2.42
CA PRO A 193 -3.10 23.72 2.06
C PRO A 193 -1.71 23.17 2.36
N ALA A 194 -1.66 22.15 3.20
CA ALA A 194 -0.40 21.51 3.52
C ALA A 194 0.28 21.12 2.20
N PRO A 195 1.60 21.30 2.06
CA PRO A 195 2.29 20.95 0.84
C PRO A 195 1.96 19.49 0.51
N THR A 196 1.39 19.26 -0.67
CA THR A 196 1.09 17.92 -1.18
C THR A 196 2.33 17.07 -0.94
N PRO A 197 2.22 15.95 -0.22
CA PRO A 197 3.37 15.13 0.06
C PRO A 197 3.98 14.73 -1.29
N THR A 198 5.24 15.13 -1.53
CA THR A 198 5.99 14.77 -2.75
C THR A 198 6.07 13.25 -2.93
N TRP A 199 5.84 12.52 -1.84
CA TRP A 199 5.70 11.08 -1.74
C TRP A 199 4.57 10.76 -0.75
N GLY A 200 3.50 10.13 -1.22
CA GLY A 200 2.36 9.82 -0.37
C GLY A 200 1.25 9.10 -1.12
N PRO A 201 0.19 8.68 -0.40
CA PRO A 201 -0.91 7.86 -0.95
C PRO A 201 -1.80 8.59 -1.96
N GLU A 202 -1.48 9.83 -2.35
CA GLU A 202 -2.21 10.57 -3.38
C GLU A 202 -1.90 10.00 -4.77
N GLY A 203 -2.50 8.84 -5.05
CA GLY A 203 -2.30 8.06 -6.28
C GLY A 203 -1.96 6.59 -6.01
N GLU A 204 -1.48 6.27 -4.81
CA GLU A 204 -1.24 4.89 -4.39
C GLU A 204 -2.55 4.30 -3.84
N THR A 205 -3.22 3.50 -4.67
CA THR A 205 -4.48 2.83 -4.29
C THR A 205 -4.29 1.74 -3.22
N SER A 206 -3.04 1.38 -2.93
CA SER A 206 -2.67 0.32 -1.99
C SER A 206 -1.76 0.86 -0.87
N PRO A 207 -2.14 0.70 0.41
CA PRO A 207 -1.29 1.13 1.52
C PRO A 207 -0.14 0.14 1.72
N HIS A 208 1.01 0.40 1.10
CA HIS A 208 2.22 -0.34 1.41
C HIS A 208 2.68 -0.03 2.85
N PRO A 209 3.19 -1.02 3.60
CA PRO A 209 3.66 -0.79 4.95
C PRO A 209 4.92 0.09 4.94
N ARG A 210 4.77 1.31 5.47
CA ARG A 210 5.83 2.31 5.59
C ARG A 210 6.35 2.37 7.02
N VAL A 211 6.86 1.23 7.50
CA VAL A 211 7.28 1.08 8.90
C VAL A 211 8.68 1.65 9.14
N ILE A 212 8.87 2.21 10.33
CA ILE A 212 10.19 2.51 10.90
C ILE A 212 10.39 1.54 12.05
N THR A 213 11.42 0.71 11.98
CA THR A 213 11.66 -0.39 12.91
C THR A 213 12.89 -0.12 13.75
N ALA A 214 12.85 -0.45 15.04
CA ALA A 214 14.07 -0.60 15.82
C ALA A 214 14.85 -1.81 15.32
N TRP A 215 16.18 -1.71 15.29
CA TRP A 215 17.04 -2.85 15.02
C TRP A 215 16.77 -3.95 16.04
N ALA A 216 16.92 -5.19 15.61
CA ALA A 216 16.93 -6.32 16.51
C ALA A 216 17.94 -7.38 16.03
N PRO A 217 18.53 -8.16 16.96
CA PRO A 217 19.57 -9.14 16.65
C PRO A 217 19.10 -10.21 15.66
N SER A 218 20.04 -10.90 15.02
CA SER A 218 19.69 -12.05 14.17
C SER A 218 19.01 -13.14 15.01
N GLY A 219 17.97 -13.76 14.44
CA GLY A 219 17.23 -14.84 15.10
C GLY A 219 16.15 -14.41 16.09
N THR A 220 15.94 -13.10 16.30
CA THR A 220 14.75 -12.64 17.04
C THR A 220 13.49 -12.87 16.21
N GLY A 221 12.46 -13.44 16.84
CA GLY A 221 11.15 -13.62 16.21
C GLY A 221 10.52 -12.28 15.80
N MET A 222 9.57 -12.34 14.86
CA MET A 222 8.85 -11.16 14.36
C MET A 222 8.03 -10.44 15.44
N ASP A 223 7.64 -11.17 16.47
CA ASP A 223 6.99 -10.67 17.69
C ASP A 223 7.90 -9.75 18.53
N GLN A 224 9.21 -9.75 18.27
CA GLN A 224 10.20 -8.93 18.94
C GLN A 224 10.60 -7.68 18.15
N VAL A 225 10.30 -7.60 16.85
CA VAL A 225 10.53 -6.37 16.06
C VAL A 225 9.66 -5.26 16.62
N ARG A 226 10.25 -4.09 16.88
CA ARG A 226 9.52 -2.92 17.37
C ARG A 226 9.35 -1.91 16.25
N CYS A 227 8.13 -1.45 16.03
CA CYS A 227 7.77 -0.43 15.05
C CYS A 227 7.41 0.87 15.77
N LEU A 228 7.82 2.00 15.18
CA LEU A 228 7.36 3.33 15.57
C LEU A 228 5.85 3.43 15.32
N ASP A 229 5.09 3.77 16.36
CA ASP A 229 3.64 3.67 16.40
C ASP A 229 3.04 4.96 16.99
N ALA A 230 2.11 5.54 16.24
CA ALA A 230 1.39 6.77 16.57
C ALA A 230 0.22 6.57 17.54
N GLY A 231 0.01 5.36 18.08
CA GLY A 231 -1.09 4.98 18.96
C GLY A 231 -2.40 4.69 18.23
N SER A 232 -2.77 5.52 17.24
CA SER A 232 -3.95 5.36 16.40
C SER A 232 -3.70 5.73 14.93
N SER A 233 -4.62 5.36 14.04
CA SER A 233 -4.58 5.76 12.62
C SER A 233 -4.94 7.24 12.40
N THR A 234 -5.32 7.95 13.45
CA THR A 234 -5.78 9.35 13.45
C THR A 234 -5.32 9.99 14.76
N PRO A 235 -4.00 10.06 14.98
CA PRO A 235 -3.46 10.56 16.24
C PRO A 235 -3.88 12.01 16.47
N ALA A 236 -4.15 12.37 17.71
CA ALA A 236 -4.37 13.77 18.09
C ALA A 236 -3.02 14.50 18.22
N VAL A 237 -3.03 15.83 18.11
CA VAL A 237 -1.87 16.67 18.45
C VAL A 237 -1.48 16.40 19.91
N GLY A 238 -0.18 16.24 20.17
CA GLY A 238 0.38 15.88 21.47
C GLY A 238 0.46 14.37 21.73
N THR A 239 -0.03 13.52 20.83
CA THR A 239 0.06 12.06 21.00
C THR A 239 1.52 11.63 21.14
N VAL A 240 1.84 10.92 22.22
CA VAL A 240 3.17 10.36 22.46
C VAL A 240 3.40 9.18 21.53
N VAL A 241 4.50 9.22 20.78
CA VAL A 241 4.90 8.14 19.87
C VAL A 241 5.58 7.03 20.66
N ARG A 242 5.28 5.77 20.32
CA ARG A 242 5.77 4.59 21.03
C ARG A 242 6.44 3.62 20.07
N PHE A 243 7.21 2.70 20.62
CA PHE A 243 7.69 1.52 19.93
C PHE A 243 6.89 0.31 20.42
N VAL A 244 6.10 -0.30 19.53
CA VAL A 244 5.30 -1.49 19.85
C VAL A 244 5.66 -2.62 18.90
N THR A 245 5.23 -3.85 19.19
CA THR A 245 5.40 -4.97 18.24
C THR A 245 4.82 -4.60 16.87
N CYS A 246 5.61 -4.81 15.82
CA CYS A 246 5.16 -4.55 14.45
C CYS A 246 3.99 -5.47 14.07
N ASP A 247 2.89 -4.90 13.58
CA ASP A 247 1.75 -5.68 13.08
C ASP A 247 1.83 -5.85 11.56
N PHE A 248 2.58 -6.86 11.14
CA PHE A 248 2.65 -7.25 9.72
C PHE A 248 1.46 -8.12 9.28
N THR A 249 0.63 -8.58 10.22
CA THR A 249 -0.45 -9.55 9.94
C THR A 249 -1.72 -8.88 9.40
N LYS A 250 -1.91 -7.58 9.66
CA LYS A 250 -3.11 -6.82 9.29
C LYS A 250 -2.80 -5.45 8.67
N PRO A 251 -2.06 -5.39 7.55
CA PRO A 251 -1.63 -4.12 6.95
C PRO A 251 -2.80 -3.19 6.61
N LYS A 252 -3.99 -3.73 6.31
CA LYS A 252 -5.18 -2.96 5.92
C LYS A 252 -6.04 -2.42 7.08
N VAL A 253 -6.02 -3.07 8.25
CA VAL A 253 -7.02 -2.82 9.31
C VAL A 253 -6.41 -2.12 10.54
N LEU A 254 -5.12 -2.34 10.81
CA LEU A 254 -4.43 -1.76 11.99
C LEU A 254 -3.14 -1.01 11.63
N GLY A 255 -2.75 -0.99 10.35
CA GLY A 255 -1.41 -0.60 9.89
C GLY A 255 -1.11 0.90 9.82
N TYR A 256 -2.10 1.78 9.63
CA TYR A 256 -1.80 3.21 9.39
C TYR A 256 -1.15 3.93 10.58
N LYS A 257 -1.33 3.43 11.81
CA LYS A 257 -0.68 3.98 13.00
C LYS A 257 0.83 3.72 13.02
N GLN A 258 1.31 2.71 12.30
CA GLN A 258 2.73 2.38 12.16
C GLN A 258 3.32 2.82 10.82
N PHE A 259 2.53 3.51 9.99
CA PHE A 259 2.96 3.94 8.66
C PHE A 259 3.36 5.40 8.68
N TRP A 260 4.57 5.64 8.20
CA TRP A 260 5.23 6.94 8.20
C TRP A 260 5.54 7.37 6.77
N TYR A 261 5.68 8.67 6.57
CA TYR A 261 6.21 9.22 5.34
C TYR A 261 7.33 10.20 5.70
N TYR A 262 8.40 10.16 4.93
CA TYR A 262 9.56 11.02 5.14
C TYR A 262 9.66 12.01 3.99
N ARG A 263 9.46 13.28 4.32
CA ARG A 263 9.38 14.38 3.36
C ARG A 263 10.75 14.93 3.00
N GLN A 264 10.80 15.61 1.87
CA GLN A 264 11.99 16.34 1.42
C GLN A 264 12.39 17.50 2.35
N ASP A 265 11.46 18.06 3.13
CA ASP A 265 11.77 19.08 4.15
C ASP A 265 12.40 18.50 5.43
N GLY A 266 12.63 17.18 5.47
CA GLY A 266 13.18 16.48 6.62
C GLY A 266 12.14 16.07 7.65
N THR A 267 10.85 16.36 7.45
CA THR A 267 9.83 15.97 8.43
C THR A 267 9.35 14.52 8.23
N LEU A 268 9.09 13.85 9.34
CA LEU A 268 8.46 12.53 9.38
C LEU A 268 7.03 12.67 9.85
N GLY A 269 6.06 12.33 9.02
CA GLY A 269 4.65 12.34 9.45
C GLY A 269 3.99 10.98 9.36
N THR A 270 2.78 10.89 9.92
CA THR A 270 2.00 9.65 9.90
C THR A 270 1.07 9.61 8.69
N VAL A 271 0.98 8.47 8.01
CA VAL A 271 0.06 8.30 6.86
C VAL A 271 -1.39 8.54 7.27
N GLY A 272 -1.74 8.11 8.49
CA GLY A 272 -3.05 8.35 9.08
C GLY A 272 -3.44 9.84 9.14
N SER A 273 -2.51 10.69 9.55
CA SER A 273 -2.74 12.14 9.64
C SER A 273 -2.87 12.84 8.28
N ILE A 274 -2.15 12.38 7.24
CA ILE A 274 -2.34 12.87 5.86
C ILE A 274 -3.75 12.54 5.37
N GLN A 275 -4.22 11.32 5.59
CA GLN A 275 -5.57 10.94 5.20
C GLN A 275 -6.64 11.78 5.91
N ALA A 276 -6.35 12.22 7.14
CA ALA A 276 -7.16 13.17 7.89
C ALA A 276 -6.95 14.65 7.47
N ARG A 277 -6.09 14.92 6.47
CA ARG A 277 -5.69 16.24 5.95
C ARG A 277 -5.20 17.23 7.02
N ARG A 278 -4.73 16.71 8.15
CA ARG A 278 -4.05 17.46 9.21
C ARG A 278 -2.72 16.78 9.44
N PRO A 279 -1.72 16.99 8.57
CA PRO A 279 -0.48 16.25 8.66
C PRO A 279 0.16 16.52 10.02
N LEU A 280 0.37 15.45 10.76
CA LEU A 280 1.09 15.47 12.02
C LEU A 280 2.48 14.92 11.79
N CYS A 281 3.47 15.68 12.24
CA CYS A 281 4.88 15.38 12.16
C CYS A 281 5.41 14.97 13.53
N LEU A 282 6.38 14.05 13.52
CA LEU A 282 7.18 13.67 14.67
C LEU A 282 7.94 14.91 15.17
N ASP A 283 7.72 15.25 16.43
CA ASP A 283 8.25 16.46 17.07
C ASP A 283 9.10 16.05 18.29
N GLY A 284 10.36 16.48 18.28
CA GLY A 284 11.32 16.25 19.36
C GLY A 284 11.12 17.13 20.58
N GLY A 285 10.22 18.11 20.53
CA GLY A 285 10.07 19.11 21.58
C GLY A 285 11.36 19.89 21.83
N ALA A 286 11.65 20.19 23.09
CA ALA A 286 12.96 20.70 23.46
C ALA A 286 14.01 19.60 23.28
N ALA A 287 15.10 19.90 22.58
CA ALA A 287 16.21 19.00 22.26
C ALA A 287 17.02 18.58 23.51
N THR A 288 16.37 17.90 24.45
CA THR A 288 16.88 17.46 25.75
C THR A 288 16.73 15.94 25.90
N ALA A 289 17.73 15.27 26.48
CA ALA A 289 17.71 13.82 26.63
C ALA A 289 16.50 13.38 27.48
N GLY A 290 15.84 12.30 27.06
CA GLY A 290 14.66 11.77 27.72
C GLY A 290 13.34 12.44 27.35
N THR A 291 13.35 13.55 26.60
CA THR A 291 12.12 14.17 26.08
C THR A 291 11.35 13.15 25.24
N GLN A 292 10.08 12.94 25.56
CA GLN A 292 9.21 12.06 24.78
C GLN A 292 8.88 12.70 23.44
N LEU A 293 8.95 11.90 22.38
CA LEU A 293 8.55 12.34 21.05
C LEU A 293 7.04 12.38 20.95
N THR A 294 6.51 13.49 20.42
CA THR A 294 5.07 13.68 20.25
C THR A 294 4.74 13.98 18.81
N LEU A 295 3.47 13.86 18.45
CA LEU A 295 2.97 14.29 17.15
C LEU A 295 2.43 15.72 17.25
N ARG A 296 2.92 16.62 16.40
CA ARG A 296 2.42 18.00 16.30
C ARG A 296 2.04 18.33 14.87
N ALA A 297 1.24 19.37 14.68
CA ALA A 297 0.97 19.88 13.34
C ALA A 297 2.31 20.16 12.64
N CYS A 298 2.46 19.69 11.41
CA CYS A 298 3.66 19.94 10.62
C CYS A 298 3.81 21.44 10.35
N GLY A 299 4.94 22.03 10.76
CA GLY A 299 5.23 23.44 10.49
C GLY A 299 5.54 23.70 9.02
N THR A 300 5.28 24.92 8.54
CA THR A 300 5.68 25.39 7.21
C THR A 300 6.26 26.81 7.32
N PRO A 301 7.59 27.00 7.18
CA PRO A 301 8.61 25.96 6.99
C PRO A 301 8.71 25.01 8.20
N ALA A 302 9.23 23.80 7.97
CA ALA A 302 9.43 22.81 9.02
C ALA A 302 10.46 23.32 10.05
N PRO A 303 10.09 23.44 11.34
CA PRO A 303 11.02 23.88 12.36
C PRO A 303 12.02 22.77 12.71
N ALA A 304 13.17 23.13 13.30
CA ALA A 304 14.26 22.18 13.57
C ALA A 304 13.81 20.97 14.40
N GLN A 305 12.98 21.16 15.41
CA GLN A 305 12.44 20.07 16.23
C GLN A 305 11.50 19.09 15.49
N GLN A 306 11.13 19.37 14.24
CA GLN A 306 10.36 18.44 13.39
C GLN A 306 11.17 17.87 12.24
N ARG A 307 12.42 18.31 12.05
CA ARG A 307 13.30 17.84 10.98
C ARG A 307 14.21 16.75 11.52
N TRP A 308 14.17 15.61 10.87
CA TRP A 308 14.89 14.41 11.20
C TRP A 308 15.77 14.02 10.03
N PHE A 309 16.87 13.34 10.33
CA PHE A 309 17.93 12.97 9.41
C PHE A 309 18.41 11.56 9.73
N HIS A 310 18.35 10.66 8.74
CA HIS A 310 18.90 9.32 8.89
C HIS A 310 20.41 9.37 8.69
N ASN A 311 21.17 9.26 9.78
CA ASN A 311 22.61 9.51 9.76
C ASN A 311 23.43 8.26 9.38
N ASN A 312 24.75 8.42 9.35
CA ASN A 312 25.73 7.38 9.01
C ASN A 312 25.79 6.19 10.01
N ALA A 313 25.15 6.31 11.17
CA ALA A 313 25.08 5.28 12.21
C ALA A 313 23.71 4.57 12.24
N ALA A 314 22.89 4.81 11.20
CA ALA A 314 21.50 4.35 11.11
C ALA A 314 20.65 4.80 12.32
N ASN A 315 20.92 6.02 12.79
CA ASN A 315 20.08 6.70 13.78
C ASN A 315 19.23 7.75 13.08
N LEU A 316 18.05 8.00 13.63
CA LEU A 316 17.20 9.11 13.19
C LEU A 316 17.47 10.30 14.10
N GLU A 317 18.23 11.26 13.60
CA GLU A 317 18.78 12.37 14.36
C GLU A 317 18.05 13.68 14.05
N LEU A 318 17.81 14.47 15.09
CA LEU A 318 17.10 15.74 14.99
C LEU A 318 18.02 16.84 14.43
N ALA A 319 17.47 17.75 13.63
CA ALA A 319 18.16 18.95 13.19
C ALA A 319 18.59 19.83 14.37
N ALA A 320 19.70 20.56 14.24
CA ALA A 320 20.07 21.58 15.22
C ALA A 320 19.18 22.82 15.12
N ASP A 321 18.91 23.46 16.27
CA ASP A 321 18.09 24.68 16.38
C ASP A 321 18.83 25.96 15.91
N SER A 322 20.15 25.91 15.70
CA SER A 322 21.02 27.07 15.51
C SER A 322 20.90 27.77 14.14
N GLY A 323 19.70 27.84 13.55
CA GLY A 323 19.37 28.66 12.38
C GLY A 323 19.95 28.17 11.04
N GLY A 324 20.87 27.21 11.04
CA GLY A 324 21.39 26.56 9.84
C GLY A 324 20.56 25.34 9.45
N THR A 325 20.32 25.13 8.16
CA THR A 325 19.71 23.90 7.63
C THR A 325 20.68 22.73 7.58
N THR A 326 21.94 22.91 7.99
CA THR A 326 23.07 22.02 7.68
C THR A 326 23.62 21.23 8.88
N ALA A 327 23.18 21.50 10.12
CA ALA A 327 23.73 20.87 11.32
C ALA A 327 22.77 19.89 12.00
N LEU A 328 23.33 18.82 12.57
CA LEU A 328 22.64 17.87 13.43
C LEU A 328 22.75 18.28 14.91
N SER A 329 21.74 17.95 15.70
CA SER A 329 21.67 18.31 17.13
C SER A 329 22.50 17.41 18.05
N GLY A 330 22.97 16.24 17.59
CA GLY A 330 23.49 15.19 18.48
C GLY A 330 22.39 14.43 19.25
N MET A 331 21.11 14.69 18.94
CA MET A 331 19.94 14.08 19.57
C MET A 331 19.23 13.15 18.60
N CYS A 332 18.95 11.92 18.99
CA CYS A 332 18.36 10.92 18.11
C CYS A 332 17.20 10.19 18.76
N VAL A 333 16.38 9.53 17.95
CA VAL A 333 15.26 8.71 18.42
C VAL A 333 15.78 7.46 19.13
N ASN A 334 15.41 7.33 20.40
CA ASN A 334 15.71 6.18 21.24
C ASN A 334 14.43 5.48 21.73
N LEU A 335 14.53 4.18 21.96
CA LEU A 335 13.58 3.40 22.73
C LEU A 335 13.91 3.58 24.21
N SER A 336 12.95 4.11 24.98
CA SER A 336 13.09 4.22 26.44
C SER A 336 13.32 2.85 27.11
N THR A 337 12.66 1.80 26.60
CA THR A 337 12.76 0.41 27.07
C THR A 337 13.04 -0.56 25.90
N PRO A 338 14.32 -0.77 25.49
CA PRO A 338 14.72 -1.44 24.24
C PRO A 338 14.33 -2.93 24.06
N ALA A 339 13.61 -3.53 25.00
CA ALA A 339 13.10 -4.91 24.93
C ALA A 339 11.57 -5.01 25.07
N ALA A 340 10.92 -3.99 25.66
CA ALA A 340 9.49 -4.01 25.95
C ALA A 340 8.69 -3.35 24.82
N SER A 341 7.60 -4.00 24.41
CA SER A 341 6.59 -3.36 23.56
C SER A 341 5.85 -2.29 24.36
N GLY A 342 5.58 -1.13 23.75
CA GLY A 342 4.89 -0.01 24.40
C GLY A 342 5.81 1.06 24.98
N GLY A 343 7.13 0.88 24.91
CA GLY A 343 8.09 1.90 25.33
C GLY A 343 7.91 3.20 24.55
N ALA A 344 7.95 4.35 25.22
CA ALA A 344 7.92 5.65 24.56
C ALA A 344 9.16 5.84 23.68
N ALA A 345 8.98 6.45 22.52
CA ALA A 345 10.09 7.03 21.76
C ALA A 345 10.54 8.30 22.47
N VAL A 346 11.84 8.42 22.72
CA VAL A 346 12.44 9.55 23.46
C VAL A 346 13.67 10.07 22.72
N LEU A 347 14.07 11.32 22.98
CA LEU A 347 15.37 11.81 22.53
C LEU A 347 16.50 11.18 23.37
N GLY A 348 17.46 10.54 22.70
CA GLY A 348 18.77 10.19 23.23
C GLY A 348 19.80 11.29 23.01
N THR A 349 20.98 11.17 23.61
CA THR A 349 22.11 12.10 23.46
C THR A 349 23.43 11.36 23.21
N GLY A 350 24.41 12.10 22.67
CA GLY A 350 25.83 11.79 22.80
C GLY A 350 26.31 10.65 21.91
N GLY A 351 27.34 9.91 22.38
CA GLY A 351 27.97 8.82 21.62
C GLY A 351 27.02 7.71 21.17
N ASN A 352 25.83 7.64 21.77
CA ASN A 352 24.75 6.77 21.36
C ASN A 352 24.16 7.13 19.98
N CYS A 353 24.05 8.42 19.67
CA CYS A 353 23.45 8.89 18.40
C CYS A 353 24.41 8.82 17.21
N HIS A 354 25.71 8.60 17.45
CA HIS A 354 26.73 8.42 16.42
C HIS A 354 27.51 7.11 16.61
N SER A 355 26.96 6.17 17.38
CA SER A 355 27.63 4.88 17.63
C SER A 355 27.59 4.01 16.39
N ALA A 356 28.76 3.51 15.96
CA ALA A 356 28.83 2.50 14.92
C ALA A 356 28.28 1.12 15.38
N ALA A 357 28.04 0.94 16.69
CA ALA A 357 27.51 -0.30 17.23
C ALA A 357 25.98 -0.33 17.14
N TYR A 358 25.46 -1.18 16.25
CA TYR A 358 24.03 -1.40 16.12
C TYR A 358 23.43 -2.00 17.39
N ASN A 359 22.28 -1.47 17.82
CA ASN A 359 21.56 -1.96 18.99
C ASN A 359 20.07 -1.63 18.93
N THR A 360 19.28 -2.29 19.78
CA THR A 360 17.82 -2.18 19.81
C THR A 360 17.30 -0.85 20.36
N ARG A 361 18.18 0.00 20.91
CA ARG A 361 17.78 1.27 21.52
C ARG A 361 17.68 2.38 20.50
N GLN A 362 18.63 2.50 19.58
CA GLN A 362 18.78 3.71 18.77
C GLN A 362 18.99 3.47 17.28
N THR A 363 19.36 2.25 16.89
CA THR A 363 19.48 1.89 15.47
C THR A 363 18.10 1.68 14.90
N LEU A 364 17.75 2.44 13.87
CA LEU A 364 16.45 2.37 13.21
C LEU A 364 16.61 1.98 11.76
N GLY A 365 15.78 1.03 11.33
CA GLY A 365 15.57 0.69 9.93
C GLY A 365 14.33 1.39 9.38
N MET A 366 14.38 1.77 8.10
CA MET A 366 13.22 2.33 7.42
C MET A 366 12.82 1.43 6.25
N SER A 367 11.52 1.17 6.14
CA SER A 367 10.96 0.50 4.97
C SER A 367 11.33 1.31 3.71
N PRO A 368 11.70 0.65 2.59
CA PRO A 368 12.07 1.33 1.34
C PRO A 368 11.03 2.35 0.86
N VAL A 369 9.76 2.11 1.18
CA VAL A 369 8.63 2.96 0.79
C VAL A 369 8.36 4.13 1.74
N VAL A 370 9.08 4.30 2.85
CA VAL A 370 8.91 5.48 3.73
C VAL A 370 9.14 6.80 2.97
N GLY A 371 9.91 6.77 1.88
CA GLY A 371 10.25 7.93 1.05
C GLY A 371 11.60 8.51 1.45
N PRO A 372 12.37 9.06 0.49
CA PRO A 372 13.83 9.26 0.59
C PRO A 372 14.25 10.31 1.64
N GLY A 373 13.30 11.04 2.23
CA GLY A 373 13.60 12.22 3.03
C GLY A 373 14.37 13.28 2.22
N PRO A 374 15.31 14.00 2.85
CA PRO A 374 16.19 14.97 2.21
C PRO A 374 17.42 14.36 1.53
N ALA A 375 17.52 13.03 1.42
CA ALA A 375 18.63 12.31 0.78
C ALA A 375 18.97 12.69 -0.69
N PRO A 376 18.07 13.23 -1.55
CA PRO A 376 18.48 13.58 -2.92
C PRO A 376 19.27 14.90 -3.03
N ALA A 377 19.77 15.48 -1.92
CA ALA A 377 20.60 16.68 -1.97
C ALA A 377 21.92 16.39 -2.72
N VAL A 378 21.97 16.82 -3.98
CA VAL A 378 23.13 16.67 -4.87
C VAL A 378 24.36 17.30 -4.22
N ALA A 379 25.41 16.50 -4.04
CA ALA A 379 26.68 16.89 -3.47
C ALA A 379 27.62 17.52 -4.52
N GLY A 380 27.11 18.43 -5.35
CA GLY A 380 27.95 19.20 -6.29
C GLY A 380 28.27 18.53 -7.63
N ASP A 381 28.94 19.31 -8.48
CA ASP A 381 29.37 18.97 -9.83
C ASP A 381 30.73 18.27 -9.80
N CYS A 382 30.85 17.11 -10.46
CA CYS A 382 32.12 16.38 -10.58
C CYS A 382 32.70 16.40 -12.00
N THR A 383 32.14 17.19 -12.91
CA THR A 383 32.46 17.15 -14.34
C THR A 383 33.96 17.35 -14.60
N ALA A 384 34.58 18.32 -13.92
CA ALA A 384 36.02 18.57 -14.04
C ALA A 384 36.88 17.42 -13.50
N GLU A 385 36.46 16.77 -12.40
CA GLU A 385 37.18 15.63 -11.81
C GLU A 385 37.10 14.39 -12.70
N ALA A 386 35.92 14.13 -13.27
CA ALA A 386 35.61 12.90 -13.97
C ALA A 386 35.95 12.94 -15.47
N GLY A 387 36.02 14.14 -16.07
CA GLY A 387 36.22 14.30 -17.52
C GLY A 387 34.95 14.03 -18.35
N TYR A 388 33.78 13.93 -17.72
CA TYR A 388 32.47 13.79 -18.36
C TYR A 388 31.39 14.46 -17.50
N PRO A 389 30.24 14.88 -18.07
CA PRO A 389 29.15 15.48 -17.30
C PRO A 389 28.69 14.56 -16.17
N CYS A 390 28.87 14.98 -14.92
CA CYS A 390 28.50 14.17 -13.76
C CYS A 390 28.17 14.99 -12.52
N VAL A 391 27.43 14.37 -11.61
CA VAL A 391 27.14 14.90 -10.28
C VAL A 391 27.62 13.93 -9.20
N ILE A 392 27.94 14.47 -8.02
CA ILE A 392 28.17 13.65 -6.84
C ILE A 392 26.84 13.53 -6.09
N GLY A 393 26.45 12.32 -5.74
CA GLY A 393 25.24 12.10 -4.96
C GLY A 393 25.05 10.64 -4.63
N GLN A 394 23.97 10.34 -3.93
CA GLN A 394 23.60 8.95 -3.69
C GLN A 394 22.90 8.37 -4.92
N LEU A 395 23.16 7.09 -5.20
CA LEU A 395 22.48 6.35 -6.27
C LEU A 395 21.24 5.66 -5.68
N GLN A 396 20.10 6.32 -5.76
CA GLN A 396 18.81 5.92 -5.21
C GLN A 396 18.01 5.09 -6.19
N ASN A 397 17.36 4.03 -5.70
CA ASN A 397 16.42 3.26 -6.50
C ASN A 397 15.00 3.83 -6.38
N TRP A 398 14.29 3.97 -7.51
CA TRP A 398 12.93 4.49 -7.49
C TRP A 398 11.92 3.52 -6.84
N GLY A 399 12.09 2.22 -7.01
CA GLY A 399 11.23 1.21 -6.38
C GLY A 399 11.46 1.08 -4.86
N GLY A 400 12.53 1.66 -4.34
CA GLY A 400 12.81 1.73 -2.91
C GLY A 400 13.47 3.05 -2.56
N PRO A 401 12.74 4.18 -2.59
CA PRO A 401 13.33 5.52 -2.51
C PRO A 401 14.15 5.77 -1.24
N MET A 402 13.90 5.03 -0.14
CA MET A 402 14.73 5.11 1.06
C MET A 402 16.04 4.38 1.00
N ARG A 403 16.43 3.91 -0.18
CA ARG A 403 17.56 3.01 -0.29
C ARG A 403 18.47 3.42 -1.44
N CYS A 404 19.76 3.30 -1.14
CA CYS A 404 20.86 3.83 -1.90
C CYS A 404 21.87 2.71 -2.15
N ALA A 405 22.53 2.75 -3.30
CA ALA A 405 23.67 1.89 -3.56
C ALA A 405 24.81 2.23 -2.60
N ASP A 406 25.30 1.22 -1.89
CA ASP A 406 26.32 1.33 -0.86
C ASP A 406 27.43 0.30 -1.11
N ARG A 407 28.68 0.71 -0.97
CA ARG A 407 29.81 -0.22 -0.97
C ARG A 407 29.91 -0.98 0.36
N PHE A 408 29.75 -2.30 0.30
CA PHE A 408 29.92 -3.17 1.46
C PHE A 408 30.78 -4.39 1.11
N GLY A 409 31.98 -4.50 1.72
CA GLY A 409 32.81 -5.71 1.60
C GLY A 409 33.18 -6.12 0.16
N GLY A 410 33.34 -5.16 -0.76
CA GLY A 410 33.69 -5.41 -2.17
C GLY A 410 32.50 -5.66 -3.10
N VAL A 411 31.27 -5.76 -2.56
CA VAL A 411 30.04 -5.77 -3.36
C VAL A 411 29.33 -4.43 -3.27
N VAL A 412 28.43 -4.18 -4.22
CA VAL A 412 27.45 -3.09 -4.09
C VAL A 412 26.16 -3.68 -3.55
N VAL A 413 25.74 -3.15 -2.40
CA VAL A 413 24.48 -3.50 -1.74
C VAL A 413 23.53 -2.32 -1.80
N HIS A 414 22.28 -2.59 -1.47
CA HIS A 414 21.25 -1.59 -1.33
C HIS A 414 20.92 -1.38 0.14
N MET A 415 21.37 -0.25 0.69
CA MET A 415 21.24 0.10 2.12
C MET A 415 20.37 1.34 2.27
N GLU A 416 19.88 1.62 3.47
CA GLU A 416 19.19 2.87 3.77
C GLU A 416 20.03 4.08 3.33
N CYS A 417 19.39 5.03 2.67
CA CYS A 417 20.02 6.29 2.32
C CYS A 417 20.35 7.08 3.58
N VAL A 418 21.60 7.53 3.67
CA VAL A 418 21.98 8.58 4.61
C VAL A 418 21.36 9.90 4.14
N SER A 419 20.54 10.52 4.96
CA SER A 419 19.88 11.80 4.68
C SER A 419 20.43 12.83 5.65
N LEU A 420 21.64 13.32 5.40
CA LEU A 420 22.26 14.35 6.24
C LEU A 420 21.91 15.76 5.72
N PRO A 421 21.76 16.73 6.62
CA PRO A 421 21.48 18.11 6.24
C PRO A 421 22.62 18.75 5.44
N ASP A 422 23.85 18.34 5.72
CA ASP A 422 25.03 18.62 4.92
C ASP A 422 25.43 17.35 4.13
N PRO A 423 25.26 17.35 2.79
CA PRO A 423 25.56 16.17 1.99
C PRO A 423 27.06 15.82 1.95
N THR A 424 27.95 16.75 2.33
CA THR A 424 29.40 16.47 2.42
C THR A 424 29.75 15.53 3.57
N GLN A 425 28.85 15.38 4.55
CA GLN A 425 29.00 14.48 5.68
C GLN A 425 28.52 13.05 5.39
N ILE A 426 27.87 12.83 4.24
CA ILE A 426 27.48 11.48 3.82
C ILE A 426 28.75 10.67 3.58
N ARG A 427 28.82 9.44 4.13
CA ARG A 427 29.99 8.60 3.93
C ARG A 427 30.21 8.32 2.45
N TRP A 428 31.48 8.31 2.06
CA TRP A 428 31.92 8.13 0.69
C TRP A 428 31.41 6.84 0.02
N ASN A 429 31.09 5.80 0.80
CA ASN A 429 30.59 4.52 0.30
C ASN A 429 29.17 4.61 -0.28
N GLN A 430 28.45 5.70 -0.03
CA GLN A 430 27.17 6.03 -0.67
C GLN A 430 27.25 7.24 -1.62
N LEU A 431 28.40 7.91 -1.73
CA LEU A 431 28.58 9.06 -2.63
C LEU A 431 29.22 8.62 -3.95
N TRP A 432 28.40 8.59 -4.98
CA TRP A 432 28.76 8.19 -6.32
C TRP A 432 28.95 9.40 -7.22
N ARG A 433 29.97 9.34 -8.09
CA ARG A 433 30.03 10.17 -9.30
C ARG A 433 29.12 9.52 -10.34
N ILE A 434 28.00 10.16 -10.60
CA ILE A 434 26.93 9.63 -11.46
C ILE A 434 26.96 10.42 -12.77
N PRO A 435 27.17 9.76 -13.92
CA PRO A 435 27.04 10.42 -15.22
C PRO A 435 25.66 11.06 -15.37
N VAL A 436 25.59 12.30 -15.86
CA VAL A 436 24.34 13.02 -16.08
C VAL A 436 24.13 13.27 -17.57
N PRO A 437 23.27 12.46 -18.22
CA PRO A 437 22.87 12.69 -19.60
C PRO A 437 22.26 14.07 -19.82
N THR A 438 22.79 14.81 -20.80
CA THR A 438 22.19 16.06 -21.27
C THR A 438 21.14 15.75 -22.33
N GLY A 439 19.88 15.56 -21.89
CA GLY A 439 18.76 15.22 -22.78
C GLY A 439 18.49 13.72 -22.87
N THR A 440 18.16 13.25 -24.07
CA THR A 440 17.76 11.85 -24.32
C THR A 440 18.93 10.91 -24.62
N ASP A 441 20.09 11.47 -24.98
CA ASP A 441 21.26 10.69 -25.39
C ASP A 441 21.92 10.06 -24.16
N PRO A 442 22.13 8.73 -24.15
CA PRO A 442 22.78 8.08 -23.03
C PRO A 442 24.26 8.47 -22.93
N ILE A 443 24.80 8.48 -21.71
CA ILE A 443 26.24 8.59 -21.47
C ILE A 443 26.80 7.22 -21.11
N VAL A 444 27.92 6.85 -21.72
CA VAL A 444 28.68 5.64 -21.38
C VAL A 444 29.91 6.05 -20.57
N ALA A 445 29.89 5.81 -19.27
CA ALA A 445 30.93 6.22 -18.33
C ALA A 445 30.94 5.30 -17.11
N PRO A 446 32.02 5.30 -16.29
CA PRO A 446 32.01 4.57 -15.04
C PRO A 446 31.11 5.25 -13.99
N LEU A 447 30.54 4.46 -13.08
CA LEU A 447 30.03 4.97 -11.81
C LEU A 447 31.08 4.63 -10.76
N TYR A 448 31.53 5.62 -9.98
CA TYR A 448 32.59 5.37 -9.01
C TYR A 448 32.42 6.17 -7.72
N THR A 449 32.99 5.64 -6.64
CA THR A 449 33.13 6.32 -5.34
C THR A 449 34.61 6.63 -5.07
N VAL A 450 34.88 7.57 -4.16
CA VAL A 450 36.24 7.98 -3.78
C VAL A 450 36.35 7.94 -2.27
N ASP A 451 37.24 7.11 -1.73
CA ASP A 451 37.39 6.98 -0.28
C ASP A 451 38.15 8.16 0.35
N GLY A 452 38.27 8.16 1.68
CA GLY A 452 38.98 9.21 2.41
C GLY A 452 40.48 9.32 2.11
N ALA A 453 41.08 8.32 1.44
CA ALA A 453 42.46 8.35 0.98
C ALA A 453 42.59 8.78 -0.50
N GLY A 454 41.47 9.17 -1.15
CA GLY A 454 41.43 9.53 -2.56
C GLY A 454 41.44 8.32 -3.51
N LYS A 455 41.36 7.08 -2.99
CA LYS A 455 41.33 5.89 -3.83
C LYS A 455 39.94 5.72 -4.45
N ARG A 456 39.95 5.41 -5.74
CA ARG A 456 38.74 5.32 -6.56
C ARG A 456 38.28 3.89 -6.73
N TYR A 457 36.97 3.68 -6.62
CA TYR A 457 36.33 2.38 -6.75
C TYR A 457 35.17 2.46 -7.73
N CYS A 458 35.28 1.76 -8.87
CA CYS A 458 34.24 1.70 -9.89
C CYS A 458 33.25 0.59 -9.57
N MET A 459 31.99 0.84 -9.87
CA MET A 459 30.96 -0.17 -10.00
C MET A 459 31.32 -1.10 -11.16
N ALA A 460 31.45 -2.40 -10.90
CA ALA A 460 31.88 -3.39 -11.86
C ALA A 460 30.88 -4.55 -11.95
N VAL A 461 30.73 -5.12 -13.15
CA VAL A 461 29.95 -6.33 -13.38
C VAL A 461 30.71 -7.54 -12.85
N ASN A 462 30.15 -8.26 -11.89
CA ASN A 462 30.68 -9.54 -11.40
C ASN A 462 29.62 -10.64 -11.53
N ASN A 463 29.63 -11.32 -12.69
CA ASN A 463 28.64 -12.33 -13.07
C ASN A 463 27.21 -11.76 -13.07
N ARG A 464 26.38 -12.14 -12.10
CA ARG A 464 24.99 -11.68 -11.94
C ARG A 464 24.83 -10.55 -10.92
N TYR A 465 25.90 -10.20 -10.22
CA TYR A 465 25.91 -9.17 -9.18
C TYR A 465 26.82 -8.02 -9.57
N VAL A 466 26.71 -6.95 -8.80
CA VAL A 466 27.53 -5.77 -8.94
C VAL A 466 28.59 -5.75 -7.84
N ALA A 467 29.84 -5.62 -8.24
CA ALA A 467 30.99 -5.48 -7.36
C ALA A 467 31.49 -4.03 -7.35
N GLN A 468 32.38 -3.71 -6.42
CA GLN A 468 33.23 -2.55 -6.52
C GLN A 468 34.69 -2.95 -6.60
N GLU A 469 35.38 -2.41 -7.59
CA GLU A 469 36.78 -2.71 -7.85
C GLU A 469 37.58 -1.41 -7.94
N ALA A 470 38.84 -1.46 -7.52
CA ALA A 470 39.73 -0.32 -7.71
C ALA A 470 39.86 -0.03 -9.21
N CYS A 471 39.81 1.23 -9.61
CA CYS A 471 39.83 1.60 -11.02
C CYS A 471 40.48 2.96 -11.28
N ASP A 472 40.83 3.19 -12.54
CA ASP A 472 41.08 4.52 -13.10
C ASP A 472 39.85 4.96 -13.91
N PRO A 473 39.05 5.95 -13.46
CA PRO A 473 37.89 6.42 -14.20
C PRO A 473 38.21 7.03 -15.56
N ALA A 474 39.46 7.44 -15.82
CA ALA A 474 39.87 7.93 -17.14
C ALA A 474 40.06 6.78 -18.15
N ALA A 475 40.33 5.57 -17.66
CA ALA A 475 40.52 4.37 -18.46
C ALA A 475 39.81 3.14 -17.83
N PRO A 476 38.46 3.19 -17.67
CA PRO A 476 37.73 2.13 -16.99
C PRO A 476 37.69 0.88 -17.87
N ALA A 477 37.75 -0.29 -17.23
CA ALA A 477 37.57 -1.58 -17.90
C ALA A 477 36.16 -1.71 -18.50
N ALA A 478 35.98 -2.63 -19.45
CA ALA A 478 34.71 -2.76 -20.18
C ALA A 478 33.53 -3.12 -19.27
N ASP A 479 33.77 -3.89 -18.22
CA ASP A 479 32.83 -4.27 -17.16
C ASP A 479 32.61 -3.18 -16.09
N GLN A 480 33.39 -2.09 -16.15
CA GLN A 480 33.23 -0.90 -15.29
C GLN A 480 32.48 0.23 -16.01
N LYS A 481 32.15 0.06 -17.30
CA LYS A 481 31.40 1.05 -18.09
C LYS A 481 29.91 0.77 -18.02
N TRP A 482 29.14 1.84 -17.79
CA TRP A 482 27.68 1.78 -17.71
C TRP A 482 27.07 2.79 -18.65
N THR A 483 25.99 2.39 -19.30
CA THR A 483 25.15 3.28 -20.11
C THR A 483 24.06 3.85 -19.22
N VAL A 484 24.19 5.13 -18.86
CA VAL A 484 23.23 5.87 -18.03
C VAL A 484 22.29 6.66 -18.94
N ARG A 485 20.99 6.50 -18.74
CA ARG A 485 19.94 7.23 -19.46
C ARG A 485 19.31 8.28 -18.56
N GLY A 486 19.07 9.48 -19.10
CA GLY A 486 18.35 10.54 -18.42
C GLY A 486 16.84 10.40 -18.55
N ASN A 487 16.14 11.54 -18.60
CA ASN A 487 14.73 11.56 -18.96
C ASN A 487 14.56 11.36 -20.47
N THR A 488 14.13 10.18 -20.90
CA THR A 488 13.85 9.91 -22.32
C THR A 488 12.43 10.30 -22.74
N GLY A 489 11.59 10.77 -21.82
CA GLY A 489 10.15 10.95 -22.04
C GLY A 489 9.36 9.64 -22.17
N ASN A 490 10.04 8.48 -22.12
CA ASN A 490 9.43 7.16 -22.17
C ASN A 490 9.69 6.41 -20.85
N ARG A 491 8.62 6.05 -20.14
CA ARG A 491 8.70 5.35 -18.87
C ARG A 491 9.46 4.03 -18.93
N ASP A 492 9.51 3.36 -20.07
CA ASP A 492 10.31 2.16 -20.24
C ASP A 492 11.80 2.47 -20.21
N THR A 493 12.28 3.54 -20.82
CA THR A 493 13.72 3.75 -21.05
C THR A 493 14.38 4.80 -20.16
N MET A 494 13.60 5.71 -19.55
CA MET A 494 14.15 6.77 -18.71
C MET A 494 14.88 6.23 -17.47
N TYR A 495 15.92 6.92 -16.99
CA TYR A 495 16.62 6.63 -15.73
C TYR A 495 17.15 5.19 -15.57
N ARG A 496 17.40 4.50 -16.69
CA ARG A 496 18.01 3.17 -16.70
C ARG A 496 19.52 3.29 -16.68
N ILE A 497 20.14 2.34 -15.98
CA ILE A 497 21.59 2.11 -16.00
C ILE A 497 21.79 0.69 -16.53
N THR A 498 22.50 0.54 -17.64
CA THR A 498 22.75 -0.78 -18.25
C THR A 498 24.23 -1.07 -18.39
N ASP A 499 24.61 -2.33 -18.26
CA ASP A 499 25.99 -2.78 -18.50
C ASP A 499 26.33 -2.89 -20.00
N LYS A 500 27.56 -3.32 -20.29
CA LYS A 500 28.04 -3.57 -21.67
C LYS A 500 27.23 -4.62 -22.45
N ASP A 501 26.53 -5.52 -21.75
CA ASP A 501 25.72 -6.60 -22.34
C ASP A 501 24.24 -6.21 -22.44
N GLY A 502 23.88 -4.95 -22.12
CA GLY A 502 22.52 -4.44 -22.16
C GLY A 502 21.62 -4.90 -21.01
N ARG A 503 22.19 -5.47 -19.95
CA ARG A 503 21.46 -5.86 -18.73
C ARG A 503 21.24 -4.64 -17.85
N CYS A 504 20.06 -4.55 -17.23
CA CYS A 504 19.68 -3.46 -16.35
C CYS A 504 20.23 -3.67 -14.94
N LEU A 505 20.82 -2.62 -14.39
CA LEU A 505 21.05 -2.48 -12.96
C LEU A 505 19.70 -2.58 -12.25
N THR A 506 19.51 -3.64 -11.48
CA THR A 506 18.21 -3.98 -10.90
C THR A 506 18.36 -4.07 -9.40
N HIS A 507 17.51 -3.32 -8.70
CA HIS A 507 17.34 -3.52 -7.27
C HIS A 507 17.02 -4.99 -7.00
N PRO A 508 17.62 -5.62 -5.98
CA PRO A 508 17.28 -6.99 -5.64
C PRO A 508 15.78 -7.11 -5.44
N THR A 509 15.10 -7.75 -6.39
CA THR A 509 13.69 -8.07 -6.21
C THR A 509 13.65 -9.25 -5.24
N ASP A 510 12.74 -9.23 -4.28
CA ASP A 510 12.36 -10.41 -3.48
C ASP A 510 11.66 -11.42 -4.40
N ALA A 511 12.32 -11.88 -5.48
CA ALA A 511 11.77 -12.90 -6.38
C ALA A 511 11.71 -14.28 -5.71
N ASP A 512 12.30 -14.43 -4.52
CA ASP A 512 11.68 -15.23 -3.47
C ASP A 512 10.94 -14.24 -2.56
N PRO A 513 9.62 -14.04 -2.73
CA PRO A 513 8.86 -13.22 -1.78
C PRO A 513 9.13 -13.81 -0.40
N PRO A 514 9.18 -12.99 0.67
CA PRO A 514 9.37 -13.48 2.02
C PRO A 514 8.37 -14.61 2.27
N ARG A 515 8.81 -15.88 2.22
CA ARG A 515 7.90 -17.04 2.27
C ARG A 515 7.31 -17.21 3.66
N SER A 516 7.84 -16.47 4.63
CA SER A 516 7.34 -16.31 5.98
C SER A 516 7.58 -14.88 6.47
N ALA A 517 6.81 -14.46 7.48
CA ALA A 517 7.02 -13.19 8.17
C ALA A 517 8.48 -13.05 8.68
N GLU A 518 9.22 -14.13 8.91
CA GLU A 518 10.63 -14.10 9.38
C GLU A 518 11.61 -13.41 8.42
N GLN A 519 11.29 -13.29 7.13
CA GLN A 519 12.19 -12.66 6.14
C GLN A 519 12.07 -11.12 6.06
N VAL A 520 11.19 -10.50 6.86
CA VAL A 520 11.04 -9.02 6.94
C VAL A 520 12.20 -8.36 7.72
N TYR A 521 13.18 -9.14 8.17
CA TYR A 521 14.38 -8.62 8.82
C TYR A 521 15.38 -8.03 7.81
N TRP A 522 15.22 -6.74 7.54
CA TRP A 522 16.07 -5.94 6.63
C TRP A 522 17.53 -5.74 7.08
N TRP A 523 17.95 -6.29 8.22
CA TRP A 523 19.29 -6.06 8.79
C TRP A 523 20.06 -7.33 9.15
N THR A 524 19.37 -8.46 9.35
CA THR A 524 19.97 -9.67 9.95
C THR A 524 19.93 -10.89 9.05
N TYR A 525 19.22 -10.84 7.92
CA TYR A 525 19.38 -11.86 6.89
C TYR A 525 20.74 -11.68 6.20
N PRO A 526 21.47 -12.77 5.91
CA PRO A 526 22.78 -12.70 5.29
C PRO A 526 22.69 -11.88 3.99
N ILE A 527 23.54 -10.87 3.91
CA ILE A 527 23.95 -9.89 2.87
C ILE A 527 23.46 -10.12 1.41
N TYR A 528 23.10 -11.35 1.03
CA TYR A 528 22.66 -11.77 -0.30
C TYR A 528 21.40 -11.08 -0.82
N ASN A 529 20.44 -10.71 0.04
CA ASN A 529 19.21 -10.03 -0.41
C ASN A 529 19.41 -8.54 -0.69
N TYR A 530 20.54 -7.95 -0.30
CA TYR A 530 20.84 -6.53 -0.58
C TYR A 530 21.72 -6.35 -1.81
N LYS A 531 22.32 -7.42 -2.34
CA LYS A 531 23.25 -7.30 -3.47
C LYS A 531 22.50 -6.80 -4.69
N ILE A 532 22.94 -5.66 -5.22
CA ILE A 532 22.44 -5.16 -6.50
C ILE A 532 22.82 -6.19 -7.57
N ARG A 533 21.86 -6.49 -8.44
CA ARG A 533 22.00 -7.54 -9.46
C ARG A 533 21.79 -6.98 -10.86
N LEU A 534 22.13 -7.80 -11.84
CA LEU A 534 21.94 -7.51 -13.26
C LEU A 534 20.89 -8.45 -13.83
N ASP A 535 19.80 -7.86 -14.33
CA ASP A 535 18.70 -8.59 -14.95
C ASP A 535 18.46 -8.11 -16.38
N THR A 536 17.68 -8.87 -17.14
CA THR A 536 17.09 -8.39 -18.38
C THR A 536 16.25 -7.14 -18.12
N CYS A 537 16.43 -6.11 -18.95
CA CYS A 537 15.62 -4.91 -18.87
C CYS A 537 14.14 -5.22 -19.16
N VAL A 538 13.25 -4.83 -18.24
CA VAL A 538 11.81 -5.08 -18.30
C VAL A 538 11.08 -3.83 -18.75
N THR A 539 10.22 -3.93 -19.76
CA THR A 539 9.32 -2.85 -20.19
C THR A 539 7.96 -3.00 -19.52
N ARG A 540 7.10 -1.97 -19.58
CA ARG A 540 5.71 -2.06 -19.12
C ARG A 540 4.96 -3.24 -19.72
N ALA A 541 5.25 -3.57 -20.98
CA ALA A 541 4.63 -4.71 -21.67
C ALA A 541 5.12 -6.06 -21.15
N THR A 542 6.40 -6.17 -20.77
CA THR A 542 7.02 -7.43 -20.32
C THR A 542 7.11 -7.56 -18.80
N ASP A 543 6.61 -6.58 -18.04
CA ASP A 543 6.62 -6.63 -16.58
C ASP A 543 5.65 -7.71 -16.05
N PRO A 544 6.17 -8.80 -15.46
CA PRO A 544 5.33 -9.88 -14.95
C PRO A 544 4.46 -9.42 -13.78
N ASN A 545 4.83 -8.33 -13.10
CA ASN A 545 4.11 -7.80 -11.95
C ASN A 545 3.17 -6.65 -12.32
N ARG A 546 2.96 -6.36 -13.61
CA ARG A 546 2.05 -5.29 -14.06
C ARG A 546 0.62 -5.44 -13.54
N SER A 547 0.21 -6.68 -13.26
CA SER A 547 -1.14 -7.02 -12.79
C SER A 547 -1.23 -7.26 -11.28
N ASP A 548 -0.14 -7.09 -10.54
CA ASP A 548 -0.15 -7.17 -9.08
C ASP A 548 -0.23 -5.75 -8.48
N PRO A 549 -1.45 -5.23 -8.23
CA PRO A 549 -1.62 -3.93 -7.59
C PRO A 549 -1.25 -3.95 -6.09
N TYR A 550 -0.79 -5.07 -5.54
CA TYR A 550 -0.76 -5.30 -4.10
C TYR A 550 0.59 -5.53 -3.46
N ASN A 551 1.71 -5.75 -4.17
CA ASN A 551 2.89 -6.18 -3.41
C ASN A 551 4.29 -5.71 -3.80
N PHE A 552 4.56 -5.21 -5.01
CA PHE A 552 5.91 -4.72 -5.30
C PHE A 552 5.88 -3.51 -6.21
N PRO A 553 6.83 -2.56 -6.08
CA PRO A 553 7.13 -1.68 -7.19
C PRO A 553 7.29 -2.57 -8.43
N PRO A 554 6.61 -2.26 -9.55
CA PRO A 554 6.79 -3.03 -10.79
C PRO A 554 8.28 -3.20 -11.05
N ILE A 555 8.72 -4.33 -11.61
CA ILE A 555 10.15 -4.59 -11.87
C ILE A 555 10.74 -3.43 -12.68
N LEU A 556 9.93 -2.82 -13.55
CA LEU A 556 10.27 -1.60 -14.24
C LEU A 556 10.78 -0.49 -13.31
N GLY A 557 10.12 -0.25 -12.17
CA GLY A 557 10.52 0.74 -11.16
C GLY A 557 11.80 0.36 -10.41
N LEU A 558 12.02 -0.94 -10.18
CA LEU A 558 13.24 -1.48 -9.57
C LEU A 558 14.47 -1.32 -10.48
N GLN A 559 14.28 -1.01 -11.75
CA GLN A 559 15.31 -0.73 -12.76
C GLN A 559 15.52 0.76 -13.02
N LYS A 560 14.89 1.65 -12.24
CA LYS A 560 15.06 3.10 -12.33
C LYS A 560 15.91 3.61 -11.19
N TRP A 561 16.95 4.38 -11.54
CA TRP A 561 17.90 4.93 -10.59
C TRP A 561 18.02 6.43 -10.76
N ASN A 562 18.00 7.18 -9.67
CA ASN A 562 18.07 8.65 -9.65
C ASN A 562 17.05 9.36 -10.56
N ALA A 563 15.91 8.72 -10.78
CA ALA A 563 14.77 9.39 -11.39
C ALA A 563 14.28 10.51 -10.45
N PRO A 564 13.90 11.70 -10.97
CA PRO A 564 13.14 12.65 -10.18
C PRO A 564 11.89 11.93 -9.67
N PHE A 565 11.54 12.20 -8.41
CA PHE A 565 10.48 11.48 -7.73
C PHE A 565 9.12 11.68 -8.40
N VAL A 566 8.93 12.80 -9.08
CA VAL A 566 7.86 12.98 -10.05
C VAL A 566 8.38 12.53 -11.40
N LEU A 567 8.04 11.28 -11.75
CA LEU A 567 8.17 10.82 -13.12
C LEU A 567 7.28 11.69 -14.01
N PRO A 568 7.73 12.10 -15.21
CA PRO A 568 6.82 12.66 -16.19
C PRO A 568 5.63 11.71 -16.34
N THR A 569 4.41 12.24 -16.24
CA THR A 569 3.24 11.47 -16.67
C THR A 569 3.46 11.13 -18.15
N ASP A 570 3.25 9.87 -18.52
CA ASP A 570 3.24 9.50 -19.93
C ASP A 570 2.31 10.49 -20.67
N PRO A 571 2.67 10.96 -21.88
CA PRO A 571 1.68 11.61 -22.73
C PRO A 571 0.47 10.66 -22.81
N PRO A 572 -0.76 11.19 -22.79
CA PRO A 572 -1.95 10.36 -22.82
C PRO A 572 -1.80 9.33 -23.95
N ASP A 573 -2.07 8.06 -23.63
CA ASP A 573 -2.07 6.97 -24.63
C ASP A 573 -2.82 7.48 -25.86
N PRO A 574 -2.28 7.31 -27.09
CA PRO A 574 -2.97 7.75 -28.29
C PRO A 574 -4.37 7.16 -28.24
N THR A 575 -5.37 8.04 -28.22
CA THR A 575 -6.78 7.69 -28.10
C THR A 575 -7.08 6.51 -29.03
N PRO A 576 -7.72 5.43 -28.53
CA PRO A 576 -8.17 4.36 -29.40
C PRO A 576 -9.02 4.96 -30.53
N PRO A 577 -8.90 4.43 -31.77
CA PRO A 577 -9.56 5.00 -32.93
C PRO A 577 -11.06 5.18 -32.66
N THR A 578 -11.54 6.40 -32.90
CA THR A 578 -12.93 6.81 -32.73
C THR A 578 -13.86 5.79 -33.40
N PRO A 579 -14.76 5.11 -32.67
CA PRO A 579 -15.79 4.30 -33.30
C PRO A 579 -16.73 5.21 -34.11
N THR A 580 -16.83 4.93 -35.40
CA THR A 580 -17.74 5.59 -36.33
C THR A 580 -19.20 5.47 -35.85
N ALA A 581 -19.95 6.55 -36.02
CA ALA A 581 -21.24 6.88 -35.40
C ALA A 581 -22.40 5.85 -35.56
N ALA A 582 -23.27 5.81 -34.53
CA ALA A 582 -24.71 5.49 -34.60
C ALA A 582 -25.43 5.99 -33.29
N PRO A 583 -26.78 6.07 -33.20
CA PRO A 583 -27.51 7.31 -32.85
C PRO A 583 -28.21 7.38 -31.46
N THR A 584 -28.63 8.61 -31.09
CA THR A 584 -29.72 9.07 -30.17
C THR A 584 -29.66 8.72 -28.65
N PRO A 585 -30.00 9.64 -27.73
CA PRO A 585 -29.53 9.58 -26.33
C PRO A 585 -30.47 8.82 -25.36
N ALA A 586 -29.85 8.10 -24.42
CA ALA A 586 -30.46 7.53 -23.21
C ALA A 586 -29.92 8.28 -21.95
N PRO A 587 -30.64 8.27 -20.81
CA PRO A 587 -30.46 9.24 -19.74
C PRO A 587 -29.24 8.96 -18.85
N SER A 588 -28.60 10.06 -18.42
CA SER A 588 -27.71 10.23 -17.27
C SER A 588 -26.77 9.08 -16.93
N ALA A 589 -25.68 8.98 -17.69
CA ALA A 589 -24.50 8.25 -17.24
C ALA A 589 -23.78 9.04 -16.13
N SER A 590 -23.64 8.43 -14.96
CA SER A 590 -22.79 8.90 -13.87
C SER A 590 -21.33 8.98 -14.34
N GLY A 591 -20.81 10.18 -14.55
CA GLY A 591 -19.38 10.39 -14.73
C GLY A 591 -18.63 9.99 -13.48
N SER A 592 -17.69 9.05 -13.59
CA SER A 592 -16.78 8.66 -12.52
C SER A 592 -15.81 9.81 -12.22
N ALA A 593 -16.11 10.61 -11.20
CA ALA A 593 -15.17 11.56 -10.65
C ALA A 593 -14.00 10.82 -9.96
N PRO A 594 -12.73 11.20 -10.20
CA PRO A 594 -11.57 10.57 -9.57
C PRO A 594 -11.49 10.96 -8.07
N GLY A 595 -11.20 9.98 -7.21
CA GLY A 595 -10.91 10.20 -5.79
C GLY A 595 -12.03 9.85 -4.79
N LEU A 596 -12.87 8.86 -5.08
CA LEU A 596 -13.89 8.40 -4.13
C LEU A 596 -13.23 7.77 -2.89
N LEU A 597 -13.39 8.39 -1.72
CA LEU A 597 -13.05 7.74 -0.45
C LEU A 597 -14.00 6.53 -0.27
N PRO A 598 -13.45 5.31 -0.11
CA PRO A 598 -14.27 4.12 0.09
C PRO A 598 -14.94 4.15 1.46
N LEU A 599 -16.16 3.60 1.54
CA LEU A 599 -16.81 3.30 2.80
C LEU A 599 -15.91 2.35 3.63
N ARG A 600 -15.67 2.70 4.89
CA ARG A 600 -14.88 1.89 5.84
C ARG A 600 -15.81 1.04 6.72
N ASP A 601 -15.30 -0.09 7.23
CA ASP A 601 -15.98 -0.96 8.20
C ASP A 601 -17.39 -1.41 7.77
N LEU A 602 -17.53 -1.86 6.52
CA LEU A 602 -18.80 -2.39 6.01
C LEU A 602 -19.11 -3.74 6.66
N ARG A 603 -20.18 -3.80 7.46
CA ARG A 603 -20.61 -5.03 8.15
C ARG A 603 -22.14 -5.12 8.27
N GLU A 604 -22.66 -6.35 8.31
CA GLU A 604 -24.07 -6.61 8.62
C GLU A 604 -24.32 -6.47 10.13
N GLU A 605 -25.40 -5.80 10.51
CA GLU A 605 -25.84 -5.66 11.89
C GLU A 605 -27.27 -6.22 12.05
N PRO A 606 -27.67 -6.60 13.28
CA PRO A 606 -29.06 -6.92 13.57
C PRO A 606 -29.96 -5.73 13.19
N ALA A 607 -30.99 -6.00 12.41
CA ALA A 607 -32.04 -5.03 12.14
C ALA A 607 -32.80 -4.75 13.46
N PRO A 608 -33.10 -3.48 13.78
CA PRO A 608 -33.90 -3.13 14.95
C PRO A 608 -35.35 -3.57 14.83
#